data_AF-A0A6S7AJE6-F1
#
_entry.id   AF-A0A6S7AJE6-F1
#
_cell.length_a   1.000
_cell.length_b   1.000
_cell.length_c   1.000
_cell.angle_alpha   90.00
_cell.angle_beta   90.00
_cell.angle_gamma   90.00
#
_symmetry.space_group_name_H-M   'P 1'
#
loop_
_entity.id
_entity.type
_entity.pdbx_description
1 polymer ?
#
loop_
_entity_poly.entity_id
_entity_poly.type
_entity_poly.pdbx_seq_one_letter_code
_entity_poly.pdbx_strand_id
1 'polypeptide(L)'
;MQTLALGLYLTACSSQTWSGFSSIMMDDPVTHFDSLNTYALLDLILGLQSSPEGGRQFVISTCDEKRLLLARHKFRHMGAAAKFHRHHAFGAEGPMVSEILA
;
A
#
# COMPACT_ATOMS: atom_id res chain seq x y z
N MET A 1 17.41 -5.68 7.13
CA MET A 1 16.44 -6.54 7.86
C MET A 1 15.00 -6.27 7.43
N GLN A 2 14.59 -5.01 7.23
CA GLN A 2 13.22 -4.63 6.88
C GLN A 2 12.71 -5.21 5.53
N THR A 3 13.52 -5.17 4.46
CA THR A 3 13.13 -5.71 3.14
C THR A 3 12.91 -7.23 3.16
N LEU A 4 13.71 -7.96 3.93
CA LEU A 4 13.57 -9.41 4.08
C LEU A 4 12.28 -9.77 4.83
N ALA A 5 11.99 -9.06 5.93
CA ALA A 5 10.76 -9.25 6.69
C ALA A 5 9.52 -8.94 5.83
N LEU A 6 9.58 -7.87 5.02
CA LEU A 6 8.51 -7.51 4.08
C LEU A 6 8.33 -8.58 3.00
N GLY A 7 9.42 -9.09 2.43
CA GLY A 7 9.36 -10.18 1.46
C GLY A 7 8.76 -11.46 2.05
N LEU A 8 9.15 -11.82 3.28
CA LEU A 8 8.60 -12.99 3.98
C LEU A 8 7.11 -12.80 4.29
N TYR A 9 6.71 -11.61 4.74
CA TYR A 9 5.32 -11.27 4.99
C TYR A 9 4.47 -11.36 3.72
N LEU A 10 4.91 -10.74 2.63
CA LEU A 10 4.21 -10.80 1.34
C LEU A 10 4.12 -12.23 0.81
N THR A 11 5.17 -13.02 0.98
CA THR A 11 5.16 -14.45 0.61
C THR A 11 4.16 -15.24 1.44
N ALA A 12 4.12 -15.01 2.76
CA ALA A 12 3.15 -15.65 3.65
C ALA A 12 1.71 -15.26 3.28
N CYS A 13 1.45 -13.98 2.99
CA CYS A 13 0.15 -13.52 2.49
C CYS A 13 -0.17 -14.17 1.14
N SER A 14 0.80 -14.30 0.24
CA SER A 14 0.61 -14.91 -1.08
C SER A 14 0.17 -16.38 -0.98
N SER A 15 0.78 -17.14 -0.08
CA SER A 15 0.52 -18.57 0.11
C SER A 15 -0.68 -18.88 1.00
N GLN A 16 -1.30 -17.86 1.62
CA GLN A 16 -2.41 -18.07 2.54
C GLN A 16 -3.70 -18.44 1.79
N THR A 17 -4.20 -19.66 2.01
CA THR A 17 -5.43 -20.21 1.41
C THR A 17 -6.58 -20.37 2.42
N TRP A 18 -6.38 -19.93 3.66
CA TRP A 18 -7.28 -20.24 4.79
C TRP A 18 -8.50 -19.32 4.92
N SER A 19 -8.54 -18.19 4.21
CA SER A 19 -9.72 -17.31 4.20
C SER A 19 -9.85 -16.57 2.88
N GLY A 20 -11.07 -16.19 2.50
CA GLY A 20 -11.34 -15.30 1.36
C GLY A 20 -10.93 -13.84 1.59
N PHE A 21 -10.35 -13.52 2.74
CA PHE A 21 -9.83 -12.19 3.04
C PHE A 21 -8.51 -11.97 2.30
N SER A 22 -8.58 -11.30 1.15
CA SER A 22 -7.42 -11.03 0.27
C SER A 22 -6.78 -9.66 0.48
N SER A 23 -7.19 -8.94 1.53
CA SER A 23 -6.65 -7.61 1.84
C SER A 23 -5.36 -7.70 2.65
N ILE A 24 -4.31 -7.03 2.17
CA ILE A 24 -3.02 -6.87 2.82
C ILE A 24 -2.92 -5.45 3.36
N MET A 25 -2.73 -5.33 4.67
CA MET A 25 -2.61 -4.05 5.37
C MET A 25 -1.17 -3.83 5.82
N MET A 26 -0.62 -2.65 5.53
CA MET A 26 0.74 -2.27 5.87
C MET A 26 0.75 -0.91 6.54
N ASP A 27 1.26 -0.84 7.77
CA ASP A 27 1.46 0.41 8.49
C ASP A 27 2.93 0.82 8.43
N ASP A 28 3.19 1.97 7.78
CA ASP A 28 4.53 2.49 7.50
C ASP A 28 5.54 1.40 7.14
N PRO A 29 5.33 0.62 6.06
CA PRO A 29 6.08 -0.61 5.75
C PRO A 29 7.59 -0.41 5.53
N VAL A 30 8.03 0.84 5.54
CA VAL A 30 9.30 1.29 4.99
C VAL A 30 9.82 2.48 5.79
N THR A 31 10.18 2.35 7.06
CA THR A 31 10.66 3.54 7.80
C THR A 31 12.02 4.08 7.32
N HIS A 32 12.77 3.34 6.48
CA HIS A 32 14.12 3.73 6.03
C HIS A 32 14.51 3.40 4.56
N PHE A 33 13.58 3.22 3.61
CA PHE A 33 14.01 3.02 2.21
C PHE A 33 14.38 4.33 1.54
N ASP A 34 15.38 4.25 0.67
CA ASP A 34 15.60 5.25 -0.38
C ASP A 34 14.44 5.26 -1.41
N SER A 35 14.45 6.26 -2.28
CA SER A 35 13.43 6.40 -3.33
C SER A 35 13.39 5.21 -4.29
N LEU A 36 14.53 4.55 -4.53
CA LEU A 36 14.63 3.40 -5.44
C LEU A 36 13.91 2.17 -4.88
N ASN A 37 14.20 1.80 -3.64
CA ASN A 37 13.58 0.65 -2.98
C ASN A 37 12.08 0.91 -2.75
N THR A 38 11.69 2.15 -2.45
CA THR A 38 10.28 2.56 -2.39
C THR A 38 9.59 2.32 -3.73
N TYR A 39 10.24 2.71 -4.83
CA TYR A 39 9.70 2.52 -6.17
C TYR A 39 9.56 1.03 -6.53
N ALA A 40 10.59 0.23 -6.24
CA ALA A 40 10.56 -1.22 -6.45
C ALA A 40 9.44 -1.91 -5.64
N LEU A 41 9.19 -1.45 -4.41
CA LEU A 41 8.07 -1.94 -3.61
C LEU A 41 6.71 -1.60 -4.23
N LEU A 42 6.52 -0.36 -4.69
CA LEU A 42 5.27 0.04 -5.34
C LEU A 42 5.03 -0.75 -6.64
N ASP A 43 6.09 -1.04 -7.40
CA ASP A 43 6.05 -1.92 -8.57
C ASP A 43 5.65 -3.35 -8.21
N LEU A 44 6.22 -3.90 -7.14
CA LEU A 44 5.85 -5.22 -6.65
C LEU A 44 4.37 -5.28 -6.25
N ILE A 45 3.89 -4.27 -5.51
CA ILE A 45 2.48 -4.18 -5.09
C ILE A 45 1.55 -4.12 -6.30
N LEU A 46 1.90 -3.34 -7.31
CA LEU A 46 1.14 -3.25 -8.55
C LEU A 46 1.05 -4.61 -9.27
N GLY A 47 2.17 -5.33 -9.36
CA GLY A 47 2.22 -6.68 -9.94
C GLY A 47 1.41 -7.70 -9.14
N LEU A 48 1.49 -7.65 -7.80
CA LEU A 48 0.73 -8.55 -6.93
C LEU A 48 -0.78 -8.26 -6.95
N GLN A 49 -1.18 -6.99 -7.09
CA GLN A 49 -2.58 -6.60 -7.19
C GLN A 49 -3.23 -7.13 -8.47
N SER A 50 -2.47 -7.16 -9.57
CA SER A 50 -2.90 -7.62 -10.89
C SER A 50 -2.63 -9.11 -11.15
N SER A 51 -2.22 -9.87 -10.13
CA SER A 51 -1.88 -11.28 -10.27
C SER A 51 -3.09 -12.13 -10.69
N PRO A 52 -2.93 -13.03 -11.68
CA PRO A 52 -3.99 -13.96 -12.11
C PRO A 52 -4.44 -14.93 -11.01
N GLU A 53 -3.61 -15.12 -9.98
CA GLU A 53 -3.85 -16.04 -8.86
C GLU A 53 -4.89 -15.52 -7.86
N GLY A 54 -5.38 -14.29 -8.05
CA GLY A 54 -6.44 -13.68 -7.26
C GLY A 54 -6.11 -12.22 -6.93
N GLY A 55 -7.05 -11.31 -7.23
CA GLY A 55 -6.90 -9.90 -6.94
C GLY A 55 -6.77 -9.64 -5.44
N ARG A 56 -5.68 -8.96 -5.06
CA ARG A 56 -5.41 -8.57 -3.66
C ARG A 56 -5.66 -7.09 -3.47
N GLN A 57 -6.33 -6.74 -2.38
CA GLN A 57 -6.45 -5.35 -1.98
C GLN A 57 -5.25 -4.97 -1.12
N PHE A 58 -4.55 -3.90 -1.48
CA PHE A 58 -3.47 -3.37 -0.66
C PHE A 58 -3.92 -2.08 0.01
N VAL A 59 -3.76 -2.02 1.33
CA VAL A 59 -4.02 -0.83 2.15
C VAL A 59 -2.71 -0.44 2.82
N ILE A 60 -2.23 0.77 2.53
CA ILE A 60 -0.95 1.27 3.02
C ILE A 60 -1.21 2.58 3.76
N SER A 61 -0.89 2.63 5.05
CA SER A 61 -0.76 3.89 5.77
C SER A 61 0.69 4.36 5.73
N THR A 62 0.87 5.67 5.51
CA THR A 62 2.18 6.27 5.69
C THR A 62 2.10 7.71 6.17
N CYS A 63 3.07 8.10 7.00
CA CYS A 63 3.28 9.49 7.42
C CYS A 63 4.23 10.27 6.48
N ASP A 64 4.86 9.62 5.49
CA ASP A 64 5.80 10.25 4.57
C ASP A 64 5.12 10.77 3.29
N GLU A 65 5.07 12.09 3.15
CA GLU A 65 4.47 12.75 1.99
C GLU A 65 5.19 12.46 0.67
N LYS A 66 6.51 12.25 0.68
CA LYS A 66 7.26 11.90 -0.54
C LYS A 66 6.84 10.54 -1.08
N ARG A 67 6.55 9.58 -0.19
CA ARG A 67 6.04 8.25 -0.57
C ARG A 67 4.63 8.32 -1.11
N LEU A 68 3.78 9.14 -0.52
CA LEU A 68 2.44 9.39 -1.05
C LEU A 68 2.51 9.95 -2.47
N LEU A 69 3.38 10.92 -2.73
CA LEU A 69 3.56 11.49 -4.08
C LEU A 69 4.09 10.46 -5.09
N LEU A 70 5.07 9.63 -4.69
CA LEU A 70 5.57 8.53 -5.51
C LEU A 70 4.48 7.50 -5.84
N ALA A 71 3.70 7.09 -4.83
CA ALA A 71 2.59 6.16 -4.99
C ALA A 71 1.51 6.73 -5.92
N ARG A 72 1.15 8.01 -5.77
CA ARG A 72 0.23 8.70 -6.67
C ARG A 72 0.71 8.70 -8.12
N HIS A 73 1.97 9.09 -8.33
CA HIS A 73 2.55 9.08 -9.67
C HIS A 73 2.54 7.67 -10.27
N LYS A 74 2.90 6.66 -9.46
CA LYS A 74 3.00 5.28 -9.92
C LYS A 74 1.65 4.67 -10.23
N PHE A 75 0.66 4.85 -9.36
CA PHE A 75 -0.67 4.26 -9.49
C PHE A 75 -1.65 5.11 -10.31
N ARG A 76 -1.20 6.23 -10.88
CA ARG A 76 -2.03 7.13 -11.71
C ARG A 76 -2.79 6.38 -12.82
N HIS A 77 -2.19 5.34 -13.40
CA HIS A 77 -2.79 4.55 -14.47
C HIS A 77 -3.88 3.57 -13.98
N MET A 78 -3.99 3.34 -12.67
CA MET A 78 -4.99 2.43 -12.08
C MET A 78 -6.39 3.04 -11.98
N GLY A 79 -6.53 4.36 -12.18
CA GLY A 79 -7.82 5.06 -12.13
C GLY A 79 -8.58 4.77 -10.84
N ALA A 80 -9.83 4.30 -10.95
CA ALA A 80 -10.70 4.02 -9.80
C ALA A 80 -10.22 2.87 -8.88
N ALA A 81 -9.24 2.07 -9.31
CA ALA A 81 -8.68 0.99 -8.51
C ALA A 81 -7.66 1.50 -7.46
N ALA A 82 -7.14 2.72 -7.60
CA ALA A 82 -6.26 3.35 -6.62
C ALA A 82 -6.99 4.52 -5.95
N LYS A 83 -7.13 4.45 -4.62
CA LYS A 83 -7.72 5.51 -3.79
C LYS A 83 -6.70 6.05 -2.82
N PHE A 84 -6.67 7.36 -2.66
CA PHE A 84 -5.74 8.05 -1.77
C PHE A 84 -6.52 8.84 -0.73
N HIS A 85 -6.18 8.66 0.54
CA HIS A 85 -6.82 9.35 1.65
C HIS A 85 -5.78 10.10 2.47
N ARG A 86 -6.11 11.31 2.92
CA ARG A 86 -5.32 12.09 3.88
C ARG A 86 -6.09 12.22 5.18
N HIS A 87 -5.44 11.83 6.26
CA HIS A 87 -5.92 12.05 7.62
C HIS A 87 -5.42 13.41 8.09
N HIS A 88 -6.34 14.29 8.51
CA HIS A 88 -5.99 15.65 8.93
C HIS A 88 -5.89 15.77 10.45
N ALA A 89 -6.89 15.25 11.15
CA ALA A 89 -7.02 15.36 12.59
C ALA A 89 -7.96 14.29 13.14
N PHE A 90 -7.95 14.12 14.46
CA PHE A 90 -8.98 13.40 15.20
C PHE A 90 -9.97 14.41 15.77
N GLY A 91 -11.18 14.42 15.23
CA GLY A 91 -12.29 15.23 15.75
C GLY A 91 -13.09 14.48 16.80
N ALA A 92 -14.11 15.14 17.36
CA ALA A 92 -15.00 14.54 18.36
C ALA A 92 -15.77 13.31 17.84
N GLU A 93 -16.04 13.26 16.53
CA GLU A 93 -16.74 12.15 15.86
C GLU A 93 -15.77 11.15 15.18
N GLY A 94 -14.47 11.23 15.48
CA GLY A 94 -13.45 10.34 14.91
C GLY A 94 -12.52 11.01 13.89
N PRO A 95 -11.79 10.20 13.09
CA PRO A 95 -10.76 10.71 12.17
C PRO A 95 -11.37 11.51 11.02
N MET A 96 -10.89 12.73 10.85
CA MET A 96 -11.23 13.59 9.72
C MET A 96 -10.38 13.20 8.51
N VAL A 97 -11.02 12.59 7.51
CA VAL A 97 -10.37 12.05 6.32
C VAL A 97 -10.87 12.77 5.07
N SER A 98 -9.96 13.15 4.17
CA SER A 98 -10.30 13.62 2.82
C SER A 98 -9.72 12.70 1.76
N GLU A 99 -10.48 12.40 0.71
CA GLU A 99 -9.95 11.74 -0.48
C GLU A 99 -9.13 12.72 -1.33
N ILE A 100 -7.99 12.26 -1.84
CA ILE A 100 -7.12 13.01 -2.75
C ILE A 100 -7.23 12.36 -4.12
N LEU A 101 -7.45 13.17 -5.16
CA LEU A 101 -7.44 12.69 -6.54
C LEU A 101 -6.06 12.14 -6.91
N ALA A 102 -6.03 11.03 -7.67
CA ALA A 102 -4.81 10.38 -8.14
C ALA A 102 -3.91 11.35 -8.93
#